data_AF-A0A838W509-F1
#
_entry.id   AF-A0A838W509-F1
#
_cell.length_a   1.000
_cell.length_b   1.000
_cell.length_c   1.000
_cell.angle_alpha   90.00
_cell.angle_beta   90.00
_cell.angle_gamma   90.00
#
_symmetry.space_group_name_H-M   'P 1'
#
loop_
_entity.id
_entity.type
_entity.pdbx_description
1 polymer ?
#
loop_
_entity_poly.entity_id
_entity_poly.type
_entity_poly.pdbx_seq_one_letter_code
_entity_poly.pdbx_strand_id
1 'polypeptide(L)'
;MHGLLSPAPRKNVEQIAEQVAPEELQQLHHFVSTSPWKVRPVQGVLWERAREIVGGEGAVLSIDDTSIVKQGKHSVGVARQYCGELGKQANCQVLVSLTMDRGGVPVPVALRLFLPKSRAEDPVGCEAAGIPEAERRCLPRQGPPPSPSLPEIRRRILQILVRECMPRCPTCGRATAPRQRA
;
A
#
# COMPACT_ATOMS: atom_id res chain seq x y z
N MET A 1 -5.01 -17.76 -2.25
CA MET A 1 -3.98 -17.64 -1.18
C MET A 1 -2.96 -18.77 -1.20
N HIS A 2 -3.34 -20.01 -1.54
CA HIS A 2 -2.43 -21.17 -1.62
C HIS A 2 -1.15 -20.91 -2.44
N GLY A 3 -1.25 -20.15 -3.53
CA GLY A 3 -0.09 -19.79 -4.37
C GLY A 3 1.03 -19.04 -3.65
N LEU A 4 0.70 -18.00 -2.87
CA LEU A 4 1.69 -17.20 -2.14
C LEU A 4 2.32 -17.97 -0.98
N LEU A 5 1.55 -18.89 -0.37
CA LEU A 5 1.97 -19.75 0.74
C LEU A 5 2.61 -21.07 0.27
N SER A 6 2.71 -21.29 -1.04
CA SER A 6 3.28 -22.52 -1.61
C SER A 6 4.80 -22.62 -1.36
N PRO A 7 5.42 -23.77 -1.60
CA PRO A 7 6.89 -23.89 -1.60
C PRO A 7 7.55 -23.34 -2.87
N ALA A 8 6.83 -22.63 -3.76
CA ALA A 8 7.41 -22.08 -4.99
C ALA A 8 8.67 -21.24 -4.72
N PRO A 9 9.79 -21.50 -5.41
CA PRO A 9 11.09 -20.91 -5.10
C PRO A 9 11.13 -19.40 -5.39
N ARG A 10 10.34 -18.92 -6.36
CA ARG A 10 10.03 -17.49 -6.54
C ARG A 10 8.53 -17.28 -6.52
N LYS A 11 8.10 -16.16 -5.94
CA LYS A 11 6.70 -15.73 -5.89
C LYS A 11 6.34 -14.90 -7.13
N ASN A 12 6.55 -15.48 -8.31
CA ASN A 12 6.04 -14.93 -9.57
C ASN A 12 4.77 -15.68 -9.99
N VAL A 13 4.02 -15.11 -10.93
CA VAL A 13 2.73 -15.66 -11.36
C VAL A 13 2.89 -17.04 -12.02
N GLU A 14 3.94 -17.24 -12.80
CA GLU A 14 4.23 -18.52 -13.49
C GLU A 14 4.43 -19.67 -12.51
N GLN A 15 5.36 -19.53 -11.58
CA GLN A 15 5.67 -20.57 -10.59
C GLN A 15 4.53 -20.77 -9.59
N ILE A 16 3.75 -19.72 -9.32
CA ILE A 16 2.53 -19.88 -8.53
C ILE A 16 1.51 -20.72 -9.31
N ALA A 17 1.26 -20.41 -10.59
CA ALA A 17 0.31 -21.15 -11.43
C ALA A 17 0.72 -22.62 -11.53
N GLU A 18 1.99 -22.93 -11.79
CA GLU A 18 2.49 -24.32 -11.83
C GLU A 18 2.16 -25.14 -10.57
N GLN A 19 2.10 -24.49 -9.40
CA GLN A 19 1.88 -25.18 -8.13
C GLN A 19 0.40 -25.34 -7.77
N VAL A 20 -0.44 -24.37 -8.13
CA VAL A 20 -1.84 -24.34 -7.64
C VAL A 20 -2.90 -24.24 -8.73
N ALA A 21 -2.52 -23.90 -9.96
CA ALA A 21 -3.44 -23.76 -11.09
C ALA A 21 -2.69 -23.89 -12.45
N PRO A 22 -2.13 -25.07 -12.79
CA PRO A 22 -1.19 -25.22 -13.91
C PRO A 22 -1.78 -24.84 -15.28
N GLU A 23 -3.08 -25.03 -15.46
CA GLU A 23 -3.80 -24.74 -16.70
C GLU A 23 -4.33 -23.30 -16.77
N GLU A 24 -4.17 -22.51 -15.69
CA GLU A 24 -4.82 -21.21 -15.54
C GLU A 24 -3.84 -20.03 -15.49
N LEU A 25 -2.61 -20.21 -15.97
CA LEU A 25 -1.56 -19.17 -15.95
C LEU A 25 -2.07 -17.81 -16.48
N GLN A 26 -2.72 -17.82 -17.65
CA GLN A 26 -3.25 -16.60 -18.26
C GLN A 26 -4.37 -15.96 -17.42
N GLN A 27 -5.22 -16.77 -16.80
CA GLN A 27 -6.28 -16.29 -15.92
C GLN A 27 -5.71 -15.66 -14.66
N LEU A 28 -4.69 -16.28 -14.05
CA LEU A 28 -4.01 -15.75 -12.89
C LEU A 28 -3.26 -14.45 -13.21
N HIS A 29 -2.60 -14.38 -14.36
CA HIS A 29 -1.96 -13.15 -14.83
C HIS A 29 -2.98 -12.03 -15.03
N HIS A 30 -4.11 -12.32 -15.69
CA HIS A 30 -5.20 -11.35 -15.86
C HIS A 30 -5.77 -10.88 -14.51
N PHE A 31 -6.00 -11.81 -13.58
CA PHE A 31 -6.51 -11.52 -12.23
C PHE A 31 -5.62 -10.53 -11.47
N VAL A 32 -4.30 -10.72 -11.49
CA VAL A 32 -3.36 -9.86 -10.76
C VAL A 32 -3.11 -8.52 -11.46
N SER A 33 -3.16 -8.47 -12.79
CA SER A 33 -2.75 -7.30 -13.57
C SER A 33 -3.89 -6.37 -14.00
N THR A 34 -4.95 -6.92 -14.59
CA THR A 34 -5.90 -6.17 -15.42
C THR A 34 -7.36 -6.41 -15.05
N SER A 35 -7.64 -7.37 -14.17
CA SER A 35 -9.00 -7.64 -13.69
C SER A 35 -9.57 -6.43 -12.93
N PRO A 36 -10.84 -6.03 -13.18
CA PRO A 36 -11.45 -4.81 -12.65
C PRO A 36 -11.97 -4.98 -11.20
N TRP A 37 -11.23 -5.65 -10.34
CA TRP A 37 -11.66 -5.86 -8.96
C TRP A 37 -11.58 -4.55 -8.16
N LYS A 38 -12.62 -4.27 -7.39
CA LYS A 38 -12.70 -3.07 -6.54
C LYS A 38 -11.82 -3.27 -5.30
N VAL A 39 -10.88 -2.36 -5.07
CA VAL A 39 -9.96 -2.42 -3.92
C VAL A 39 -10.70 -2.32 -2.58
N ARG A 40 -11.70 -1.44 -2.47
CA ARG A 40 -12.40 -1.15 -1.19
C ARG A 40 -13.06 -2.39 -0.56
N PRO A 41 -13.86 -3.21 -1.27
CA PRO A 41 -14.41 -4.45 -0.71
C PRO A 41 -13.33 -5.41 -0.19
N VAL A 42 -12.23 -5.59 -0.92
CA VAL A 42 -11.13 -6.47 -0.51
C VAL A 42 -10.48 -5.96 0.78
N GLN A 43 -10.24 -4.65 0.88
CA GLN A 43 -9.72 -4.03 2.11
C GLN A 43 -10.69 -4.18 3.29
N GLY A 44 -12.00 -4.09 3.04
CA GLY A 44 -13.02 -4.34 4.07
C GLY A 44 -12.92 -5.75 4.64
N VAL A 45 -12.76 -6.76 3.79
CA VAL A 45 -12.55 -8.15 4.23
C VAL A 45 -11.27 -8.27 5.06
N LEU A 46 -10.15 -7.67 4.61
CA LEU A 46 -8.89 -7.70 5.38
C LEU A 46 -9.03 -7.03 6.74
N TRP A 47 -9.76 -5.91 6.80
CA TRP A 47 -10.02 -5.21 8.05
C TRP A 47 -10.81 -6.06 9.04
N GLU A 48 -11.93 -6.66 8.61
CA GLU A 48 -12.73 -7.52 9.50
C GLU A 48 -11.93 -8.74 9.96
N ARG A 49 -11.17 -9.38 9.06
CA ARG A 49 -10.27 -10.47 9.45
C ARG A 49 -9.21 -10.05 10.46
N ALA A 50 -8.61 -8.87 10.29
CA ALA A 50 -7.65 -8.37 11.27
C ALA A 50 -8.32 -8.08 12.63
N ARG A 51 -9.54 -7.54 12.65
CA ARG A 51 -10.30 -7.35 13.89
C ARG A 51 -10.58 -8.67 14.60
N GLU A 52 -10.93 -9.72 13.85
CA GLU A 52 -11.15 -11.07 14.40
C GLU A 52 -9.89 -11.63 15.07
N ILE A 53 -8.71 -11.44 14.46
CA ILE A 53 -7.45 -12.02 14.94
C ILE A 53 -6.84 -11.17 16.07
N VAL A 54 -6.72 -9.86 15.86
CA VAL A 54 -5.92 -8.94 16.69
C VAL A 54 -6.68 -7.69 17.15
N GLY A 55 -8.00 -7.62 16.94
CA GLY A 55 -8.83 -6.52 17.46
C GLY A 55 -9.09 -6.60 18.95
N GLY A 56 -9.84 -5.62 19.48
CA GLY A 56 -10.24 -5.57 20.89
C GLY A 56 -9.44 -4.57 21.73
N GLU A 57 -9.61 -4.66 23.05
CA GLU A 57 -8.90 -3.78 23.98
C GLU A 57 -7.38 -3.97 23.87
N GLY A 58 -6.65 -2.85 23.83
CA GLY A 58 -5.20 -2.85 23.65
C GLY A 58 -4.71 -3.02 22.21
N ALA A 59 -5.59 -3.23 21.23
CA ALA A 59 -5.20 -3.21 19.83
C ALA A 59 -4.79 -1.80 19.39
N VAL A 60 -3.73 -1.72 18.59
CA VAL A 60 -3.22 -0.46 18.02
C VAL A 60 -3.20 -0.54 16.50
N LEU A 61 -3.22 0.63 15.85
CA LEU A 61 -2.89 0.73 14.43
C LEU A 61 -1.53 1.40 14.29
N SER A 62 -0.57 0.67 13.74
CA SER A 62 0.74 1.18 13.36
C SER A 62 0.76 1.55 11.88
N ILE A 63 1.56 2.57 11.58
CA ILE A 63 1.74 3.07 10.22
C ILE A 63 3.22 3.08 9.95
N ASP A 64 3.60 2.40 8.89
CA ASP A 64 4.99 2.28 8.49
C ASP A 64 5.12 2.44 6.98
N ASP A 65 6.20 3.11 6.58
CA ASP A 65 6.58 3.25 5.20
C ASP A 65 7.66 2.24 4.83
N THR A 66 7.50 1.59 3.68
CA THR A 66 8.47 0.66 3.13
C THR A 66 8.91 1.17 1.79
N SER A 67 10.22 1.24 1.59
CA SER A 67 10.79 1.58 0.29
C SER A 67 11.15 0.31 -0.46
N ILE A 68 10.91 0.31 -1.77
CA ILE A 68 11.29 -0.78 -2.68
C ILE A 68 12.24 -0.19 -3.71
N VAL A 69 13.51 -0.60 -3.68
CA VAL A 69 14.50 -0.18 -4.67
C VAL A 69 14.09 -0.62 -6.07
N LYS A 70 14.25 0.27 -7.05
CA LYS A 70 13.92 -0.01 -8.45
C LYS A 70 15.02 0.43 -9.39
N GLN A 71 15.21 -0.34 -10.46
CA GLN A 71 16.01 0.03 -11.62
C GLN A 71 15.03 0.37 -12.76
N GLY A 72 14.94 1.63 -13.18
CA GLY A 72 14.07 2.09 -14.27
C GLY A 72 12.99 3.11 -13.87
N LYS A 73 12.16 3.49 -14.85
CA LYS A 73 11.21 4.61 -14.77
C LYS A 73 9.74 4.24 -15.04
N HIS A 74 9.42 2.96 -15.26
CA HIS A 74 8.06 2.57 -15.68
C HIS A 74 7.15 2.11 -14.53
N SER A 75 7.70 1.79 -13.36
CA SER A 75 6.87 1.43 -12.20
C SER A 75 6.12 2.66 -11.67
N VAL A 76 4.84 2.49 -11.34
CA VAL A 76 4.01 3.53 -10.71
C VAL A 76 4.76 4.17 -9.54
N GLY A 77 4.77 5.49 -9.39
CA GLY A 77 5.36 6.17 -8.22
C GLY A 77 6.88 6.01 -8.02
N VAL A 78 7.61 5.37 -8.95
CA VAL A 78 9.07 5.27 -8.84
C VAL A 78 9.72 6.62 -9.11
N ALA A 79 10.57 7.08 -8.21
CA ALA A 79 11.33 8.30 -8.38
C ALA A 79 12.62 8.27 -7.56
N ARG A 80 13.52 9.21 -7.83
CA ARG A 80 14.67 9.48 -6.95
C ARG A 80 14.15 10.22 -5.70
N GLN A 81 13.96 9.46 -4.62
CA GLN A 81 13.42 9.92 -3.34
C GLN A 81 14.13 9.21 -2.20
N TYR A 82 13.84 9.60 -0.96
CA TYR A 82 14.45 8.92 0.20
C TYR A 82 13.97 7.47 0.25
N CYS A 83 14.92 6.54 0.27
CA CYS A 83 14.69 5.11 0.36
C CYS A 83 15.07 4.67 1.77
N GLY A 84 14.08 4.32 2.60
CA GLY A 84 14.30 3.86 3.97
C GLY A 84 15.23 2.66 4.04
N GLU A 85 15.08 1.71 3.10
CA GLU A 85 15.93 0.50 3.00
C GLU A 85 17.42 0.83 2.81
N LEU A 86 17.74 1.90 2.06
CA LEU A 86 19.13 2.29 1.78
C LEU A 86 19.63 3.45 2.65
N GLY A 87 18.78 4.03 3.50
CA GLY A 87 19.09 5.20 4.33
C GLY A 87 19.46 6.47 3.56
N LYS A 88 19.19 6.52 2.24
CA LYS A 88 19.64 7.61 1.35
C LYS A 88 18.64 7.83 0.22
N GLN A 89 18.86 8.91 -0.55
CA GLN A 89 18.12 9.08 -1.79
C GLN A 89 18.52 8.03 -2.83
N ALA A 90 17.52 7.32 -3.34
CA ALA A 90 17.69 6.32 -4.38
C ALA A 90 16.47 6.28 -5.28
N ASN A 91 16.59 5.65 -6.44
CA ASN A 91 15.44 5.35 -7.27
C ASN A 91 14.62 4.23 -6.60
N CYS A 92 13.47 4.58 -6.07
CA CYS A 92 12.63 3.65 -5.33
C CYS A 92 11.15 4.00 -5.47
N GLN A 93 10.32 3.02 -5.18
CA GLN A 93 8.91 3.21 -4.82
C GLN A 93 8.81 3.28 -3.30
N VAL A 94 7.88 4.07 -2.79
CA VAL A 94 7.56 4.10 -1.37
C VAL A 94 6.11 3.71 -1.21
N LEU A 95 5.85 2.71 -0.38
CA LEU A 95 4.52 2.32 0.04
C LEU A 95 4.35 2.60 1.52
N VAL A 96 3.11 2.79 1.95
CA VAL A 96 2.77 2.92 3.35
C VAL A 96 1.70 1.92 3.69
N SER A 97 1.94 1.22 4.77
CA SER A 97 1.07 0.22 5.33
C SER A 97 0.32 0.78 6.55
N LEU A 98 -0.90 0.30 6.73
CA LEU A 98 -1.62 0.35 7.99
C LEU A 98 -1.69 -1.07 8.52
N THR A 99 -1.24 -1.26 9.75
CA THR A 99 -1.13 -2.58 10.37
C THR A 99 -1.84 -2.55 11.72
N MET A 100 -2.75 -3.50 11.95
CA MET A 100 -3.35 -3.71 13.26
C MET A 100 -2.46 -4.63 14.07
N ASP A 101 -2.11 -4.23 15.29
CA ASP A 101 -1.28 -5.03 16.18
C ASP A 101 -1.94 -5.17 17.55
N ARG A 102 -1.92 -6.39 18.09
CA ARG A 102 -2.18 -6.65 19.49
C ARG A 102 -1.31 -7.80 19.96
N GLY A 103 -0.62 -7.62 21.09
CA GLY A 103 0.23 -8.66 21.66
C GLY A 103 1.44 -9.02 20.80
N GLY A 104 1.92 -8.10 19.96
CA GLY A 104 3.07 -8.32 19.07
C GLY A 104 2.74 -9.12 17.81
N VAL A 105 1.45 -9.26 17.48
CA VAL A 105 0.98 -9.90 16.24
C VAL A 105 0.53 -8.81 15.26
N PRO A 106 1.36 -8.45 14.27
CA PRO A 106 0.99 -7.45 13.27
C PRO A 106 0.17 -8.07 12.12
N VAL A 107 -0.95 -7.45 11.79
CA VAL A 107 -1.81 -7.81 10.64
C VAL A 107 -1.99 -6.59 9.72
N PRO A 108 -1.38 -6.58 8.52
CA PRO A 108 -1.55 -5.51 7.56
C PRO A 108 -3.00 -5.43 7.06
N VAL A 109 -3.63 -4.26 7.16
CA VAL A 109 -5.03 -4.03 6.77
C VAL A 109 -5.18 -3.13 5.55
N ALA A 110 -4.18 -2.30 5.26
CA ALA A 110 -4.18 -1.47 4.07
C ALA A 110 -2.76 -1.15 3.62
N LEU A 111 -2.62 -0.91 2.31
CA LEU A 111 -1.38 -0.46 1.70
C LEU A 111 -1.71 0.57 0.61
N ARG A 112 -0.93 1.64 0.56
CA ARG A 112 -1.01 2.65 -0.49
C ARG A 112 0.38 3.02 -0.97
N LEU A 113 0.49 3.25 -2.27
CA LEU A 113 1.72 3.76 -2.85
C LEU A 113 1.76 5.29 -2.70
N PHE A 114 2.90 5.81 -2.28
CA PHE A 114 3.17 7.23 -2.36
C PHE A 114 3.45 7.61 -3.83
N LEU A 115 2.71 8.58 -4.36
CA LEU A 115 2.93 9.13 -5.70
C LEU A 115 3.70 10.46 -5.58
N PRO A 116 4.98 10.51 -5.96
CA PRO A 116 5.77 11.73 -5.89
C PRO A 116 5.20 12.83 -6.80
N LYS A 117 5.39 14.09 -6.40
CA LYS A 117 4.91 15.26 -7.15
C LYS A 117 5.35 15.22 -8.62
N SER A 118 6.63 14.92 -8.87
CA SER A 118 7.19 14.80 -10.21
C SER A 118 6.57 13.72 -11.08
N ARG A 119 5.90 12.72 -10.48
CA ARG A 119 5.17 11.67 -11.21
C ARG A 119 3.72 12.04 -11.45
N ALA A 120 3.05 12.59 -10.45
CA ALA A 120 1.68 13.06 -10.60
C ALA A 120 1.57 14.23 -11.59
N GLU A 121 2.63 15.04 -11.76
CA GLU A 121 2.73 16.11 -12.76
C GLU A 121 3.24 15.65 -14.14
N ASP A 122 3.39 14.33 -14.36
CA ASP A 122 3.75 13.73 -15.65
C ASP A 122 2.53 12.96 -16.20
N PRO A 123 1.65 13.60 -17.00
CA PRO A 123 0.44 12.96 -17.50
C PRO A 123 0.73 11.74 -18.38
N VAL A 124 1.79 11.81 -19.20
CA VAL A 124 2.21 10.73 -20.11
C VAL A 124 2.70 9.53 -19.29
N GLY A 125 3.54 9.77 -18.29
CA GLY A 125 4.00 8.72 -17.38
C GLY A 125 2.87 8.14 -16.53
N CYS A 126 1.93 8.96 -16.08
CA CYS A 126 0.74 8.49 -15.36
C CYS A 126 -0.15 7.60 -16.21
N GLU A 127 -0.39 7.97 -17.47
CA GLU A 127 -1.19 7.18 -18.41
C GLU A 127 -0.49 5.85 -18.74
N ALA A 128 0.80 5.90 -19.10
CA ALA A 128 1.58 4.71 -19.39
C ALA A 128 1.65 3.73 -18.20
N ALA A 129 1.64 4.23 -16.97
CA ALA A 129 1.65 3.43 -15.76
C ALA A 129 0.23 3.06 -15.25
N GLY A 130 -0.83 3.46 -15.95
CA GLY A 130 -2.22 3.14 -15.61
C GLY A 130 -2.75 3.83 -14.35
N ILE A 131 -2.22 5.00 -13.99
CA ILE A 131 -2.65 5.73 -12.79
C ILE A 131 -3.97 6.45 -13.06
N PRO A 132 -5.07 6.10 -12.34
CA PRO A 132 -6.35 6.79 -12.50
C PRO A 132 -6.25 8.27 -12.14
N GLU A 133 -6.95 9.15 -12.87
CA GLU A 133 -6.89 10.59 -12.65
C GLU A 133 -7.21 11.01 -11.20
N ALA A 134 -8.20 10.36 -10.58
CA ALA A 134 -8.57 10.58 -9.18
C ALA A 134 -7.41 10.30 -8.20
N GLU A 135 -6.47 9.43 -8.58
CA GLU A 135 -5.29 9.04 -7.80
C GLU A 135 -4.04 9.85 -8.16
N ARG A 136 -4.07 10.69 -9.21
CA ARG A 136 -2.97 11.59 -9.62
C ARG A 136 -2.84 12.81 -8.71
N ARG A 137 -3.33 12.72 -7.47
CA ARG A 137 -3.38 13.85 -6.55
C ARG A 137 -1.99 14.18 -6.02
N CYS A 138 -1.37 15.20 -6.61
CA CYS A 138 -0.29 15.94 -5.98
C CYS A 138 -0.80 16.63 -4.70
N LEU A 139 -0.36 16.17 -3.53
CA LEU A 139 -0.52 16.97 -2.32
C LEU A 139 0.57 18.05 -2.31
N PRO A 140 0.21 19.36 -2.25
CA PRO A 140 1.17 20.43 -2.39
C PRO A 140 2.21 20.40 -1.26
N ARG A 141 3.47 20.55 -1.64
CA ARG A 141 4.59 20.84 -0.74
C ARG A 141 4.50 22.30 -0.31
N GLN A 142 4.25 22.58 0.97
CA GLN A 142 4.52 23.90 1.54
C GLN A 142 5.87 23.84 2.28
N GLY A 143 6.91 24.49 1.73
CA GLY A 143 8.20 24.72 2.40
C GLY A 143 9.46 24.32 1.60
N PRO A 144 10.58 25.09 1.71
CA PRO A 144 11.84 24.83 0.99
C PRO A 144 12.57 23.58 1.51
N PRO A 145 13.57 23.01 0.80
CA PRO A 145 14.19 21.72 1.15
C PRO A 145 15.19 21.87 2.30
N PRO A 146 15.23 20.88 3.20
CA PRO A 146 16.23 19.83 3.04
C PRO A 146 15.65 18.44 3.29
N SER A 147 15.85 17.50 2.36
CA SER A 147 15.41 16.08 2.39
C SER A 147 13.93 15.82 2.78
N PRO A 148 13.15 15.02 2.03
CA PRO A 148 11.85 14.60 2.55
C PRO A 148 12.09 13.80 3.84
N SER A 149 11.79 14.39 5.00
CA SER A 149 11.84 13.68 6.26
C SER A 149 10.61 12.77 6.30
N LEU A 150 10.85 11.48 6.56
CA LEU A 150 9.85 10.43 6.75
C LEU A 150 8.57 10.87 7.50
N PRO A 151 8.62 11.78 8.51
CA PRO A 151 7.42 12.26 9.20
C PRO A 151 6.35 12.93 8.31
N GLU A 152 6.73 13.62 7.23
CA GLU A 152 5.76 14.33 6.38
C GLU A 152 5.00 13.38 5.45
N ILE A 153 5.71 12.37 4.92
CA ILE A 153 5.13 11.26 4.15
C ILE A 153 4.19 10.45 5.06
N ARG A 154 4.63 10.08 6.27
CA ARG A 154 3.82 9.39 7.29
C ARG A 154 2.57 10.17 7.66
N ARG A 155 2.67 11.47 7.96
CA ARG A 155 1.55 12.33 8.38
C ARG A 155 0.46 12.48 7.32
N ARG A 156 0.82 12.61 6.05
CA ARG A 156 -0.15 12.80 4.96
C ARG A 156 -0.82 11.49 4.56
N ILE A 157 -0.08 10.39 4.58
CA ILE A 157 -0.65 9.08 4.27
C ILE A 157 -1.53 8.57 5.41
N LEU A 158 -1.22 8.97 6.65
CA LEU A 158 -2.13 8.93 7.79
C LEU A 158 -3.52 9.49 7.44
N GLN A 159 -3.58 10.67 6.80
CA GLN A 159 -4.86 11.28 6.42
C GLN A 159 -5.60 10.49 5.34
N ILE A 160 -4.90 9.85 4.40
CA ILE A 160 -5.50 9.03 3.34
C ILE A 160 -6.01 7.70 3.93
N LEU A 161 -5.17 6.98 4.66
CA LEU A 161 -5.50 5.67 5.24
C LEU A 161 -6.60 5.78 6.29
N VAL A 162 -6.57 6.80 7.15
CA VAL A 162 -7.63 7.04 8.16
C VAL A 162 -8.96 7.39 7.51
N ARG A 163 -8.97 8.14 6.40
CA ARG A 163 -10.21 8.63 5.76
C ARG A 163 -10.83 7.62 4.79
N GLU A 164 -10.01 6.78 4.16
CA GLU A 164 -10.43 5.88 3.10
C GLU A 164 -10.48 4.40 3.48
N CYS A 165 -9.61 3.97 4.40
CA CYS A 165 -9.48 2.55 4.77
C CYS A 165 -10.14 2.20 6.11
N MET A 166 -10.48 3.18 6.96
CA MET A 166 -11.23 2.88 8.18
C MET A 166 -12.72 2.70 7.84
N PRO A 167 -13.30 1.52 8.08
CA PRO A 167 -14.74 1.39 8.05
C PRO A 167 -15.33 2.32 9.12
N ARG A 168 -16.41 2.99 8.72
CA ARG A 168 -17.19 3.79 9.65
C ARG A 168 -17.89 2.83 10.60
N CYS A 169 -17.89 3.15 11.88
CA CYS A 169 -18.68 2.42 12.86
C CYS A 169 -20.13 2.32 12.36
N PRO A 170 -20.71 1.11 12.22
CA PRO A 170 -22.07 0.95 11.70
C PRO A 170 -23.13 1.60 12.60
N THR A 171 -22.83 1.82 13.88
CA THR A 171 -23.75 2.41 14.86
C THR A 171 -23.69 3.94 14.92
N CYS A 172 -22.54 4.57 14.63
CA CYS A 172 -22.37 6.02 14.82
C CYS A 172 -21.72 6.77 13.64
N GLY A 173 -21.38 6.08 12.55
CA GLY A 173 -20.85 6.68 11.32
C GLY A 173 -19.47 7.33 11.43
N ARG A 174 -18.85 7.32 12.62
CA ARG A 174 -17.50 7.84 12.88
C ARG A 174 -16.47 6.82 12.45
N ALA A 175 -15.33 7.27 11.92
CA ALA A 175 -14.16 6.42 11.78
C ALA A 175 -13.77 5.93 13.19
N THR A 176 -13.62 4.62 13.39
CA THR A 176 -13.19 4.06 14.68
C THR A 176 -11.77 4.52 14.97
N ALA A 177 -11.61 5.62 15.70
CA ALA A 177 -10.32 6.21 16.00
C ALA A 177 -9.51 5.25 16.90
N PRO A 178 -8.36 4.75 16.45
CA PRO A 178 -7.39 4.11 17.33
C PRO A 178 -6.62 5.19 18.07
N ARG A 179 -6.21 4.90 19.30
CA ARG A 179 -5.19 5.71 19.99
C ARG A 179 -3.88 5.57 19.20
N GLN A 180 -3.46 6.64 18.53
CA GLN A 180 -2.15 6.72 17.89
C GLN A 180 -1.07 6.78 18.99
N ARG A 181 -0.02 5.95 18.89
CA ARG A 181 1.28 6.28 19.50
C ARG A 181 2.16 6.87 18.40
N ALA A 182 2.79 7.99 18.73
CA ALA A 182 3.83 8.64 17.93
C ALA A 182 5.11 7.79 17.91
#